data_AF-A0A7X9G0G6-F1
#
_entry.id   AF-A0A7X9G0G6-F1
#
_cell.length_a   1.000
_cell.length_b   1.000
_cell.length_c   1.000
_cell.angle_alpha   90.00
_cell.angle_beta   90.00
_cell.angle_gamma   90.00
#
_symmetry.space_group_name_H-M   'P 1'
#
loop_
_entity.id
_entity.type
_entity.pdbx_description
1 polymer ?
#
loop_
_entity_poly.entity_id
_entity_poly.type
_entity_poly.pdbx_seq_one_letter_code
_entity_poly.pdbx_strand_id
1 'polypeptide(L)'
;MTEKNLTERNLLEHNFPERNMTELNMPEHNMPEHNIPELDEIKQKLRQMLTPRRFEHSVNTMEVCIRLAEKYGADVKKAAIAGLVHDCAKNLDKDDILPMCEKYGIIVDEIARSQPKLLHGEIGAHMAQELLGIDDPQILAAIAEHTLGRPGMDKISSIVFIADYIEAGRNFEGIEEIRKAADESLEKAIVAGIDSTIVHVLKKGQPLHPRSILTRNWALEKLKEQENQG
;
A
#
# COMPACT_ATOMS: atom_id res chain seq x y z
N MET A 1 0.63 53.00 39.69
CA MET A 1 -0.39 53.59 40.58
C MET A 1 -1.30 54.40 39.67
N THR A 2 -2.61 54.22 39.55
CA THR A 2 -3.62 53.40 40.23
C THR A 2 -4.90 53.57 39.40
N GLU A 3 -5.67 52.49 39.26
CA GLU A 3 -7.15 52.43 39.35
C GLU A 3 -8.02 53.36 38.47
N LYS A 4 -8.74 52.79 37.49
CA LYS A 4 -10.15 52.30 37.55
C LYS A 4 -11.21 53.42 37.56
N ASN A 5 -12.05 53.46 36.51
CA ASN A 5 -13.46 53.01 36.50
C ASN A 5 -14.41 53.89 35.65
N LEU A 6 -15.18 53.20 34.79
CA LEU A 6 -16.64 53.36 34.51
C LEU A 6 -17.08 54.69 33.83
N THR A 7 -18.02 54.75 32.88
CA THR A 7 -19.20 53.92 32.58
C THR A 7 -19.78 54.30 31.20
N GLU A 8 -20.51 53.35 30.58
CA GLU A 8 -21.71 53.52 29.72
C GLU A 8 -21.67 54.36 28.42
N ARG A 9 -21.91 53.70 27.27
CA ARG A 9 -23.23 53.72 26.59
C ARG A 9 -23.26 52.85 25.32
N ASN A 10 -24.34 52.08 25.24
CA ASN A 10 -24.81 51.22 24.15
C ASN A 10 -24.96 51.93 22.79
N LEU A 11 -24.87 51.14 21.72
CA LEU A 11 -25.64 51.08 20.46
C LEU A 11 -24.77 50.23 19.51
N LEU A 12 -25.08 48.98 19.19
CA LEU A 12 -26.19 48.58 18.32
C LEU A 12 -26.53 47.10 18.58
N GLU A 13 -27.80 46.85 18.87
CA GLU A 13 -28.40 45.53 18.88
C GLU A 13 -28.58 45.02 17.45
N HIS A 14 -27.98 43.87 17.14
CA HIS A 14 -28.43 43.02 16.04
C HIS A 14 -28.81 41.66 16.59
N ASN A 15 -30.11 41.50 16.74
CA ASN A 15 -30.83 40.26 17.02
C ASN A 15 -30.39 39.14 16.06
N PHE A 16 -29.75 38.11 16.61
CA PHE A 16 -29.78 36.77 16.02
C PHE A 16 -30.65 35.89 16.92
N PRO A 17 -31.70 35.24 16.40
CA PRO A 17 -32.57 34.40 17.22
C PRO A 17 -31.83 33.13 17.64
N GLU A 18 -31.86 32.83 18.93
CA GLU A 18 -31.50 31.53 19.47
C GLU A 18 -32.37 30.45 18.82
N ARG A 19 -31.78 29.62 17.96
CA ARG A 19 -32.46 28.43 17.46
C ARG A 19 -32.34 27.33 18.51
N ASN A 20 -33.47 27.05 19.13
CA ASN A 20 -33.78 25.84 19.89
C ASN A 20 -33.25 24.60 19.14
N MET A 21 -32.30 23.89 19.73
CA MET A 21 -31.88 22.55 19.28
C MET A 21 -32.97 21.54 19.70
N THR A 22 -34.06 21.49 18.96
CA THR A 22 -34.95 20.33 18.97
C THR A 22 -34.37 19.25 18.09
N GLU A 23 -34.25 18.04 18.66
CA GLU A 23 -33.88 16.77 18.05
C GLU A 23 -34.28 16.68 16.57
N LEU A 24 -33.29 16.87 15.69
CA LEU A 24 -33.34 16.32 14.35
C LEU A 24 -33.01 14.84 14.48
N ASN A 25 -34.06 14.02 14.45
CA ASN A 25 -33.94 12.59 14.16
C ASN A 25 -33.27 12.43 12.79
N MET A 26 -31.94 12.34 12.82
CA MET A 26 -31.14 11.91 11.68
C MET A 26 -31.47 10.44 11.44
N PRO A 27 -31.88 10.04 10.23
CA PRO A 27 -32.09 8.63 9.93
C PRO A 27 -30.77 7.90 10.17
N GLU A 28 -30.81 6.77 10.88
CA GLU A 28 -29.69 5.84 10.98
C GLU A 28 -29.20 5.53 9.57
N HIS A 29 -28.06 6.12 9.21
CA HIS A 29 -27.40 5.83 7.96
C HIS A 29 -26.77 4.45 8.12
N ASN A 30 -27.51 3.41 7.72
CA ASN A 30 -26.92 2.12 7.39
C ASN A 30 -25.90 2.37 6.28
N MET A 31 -24.64 2.61 6.68
CA MET A 31 -23.50 2.49 5.79
C MET A 31 -23.59 1.07 5.21
N PRO A 32 -23.64 0.90 3.88
CA PRO A 32 -23.62 -0.43 3.30
C PRO A 32 -22.37 -1.15 3.82
N GLU A 33 -22.53 -2.39 4.30
CA GLU A 33 -21.39 -3.24 4.61
C GLU A 33 -20.40 -3.15 3.43
N HIS A 34 -19.16 -2.74 3.71
CA HIS A 34 -18.10 -2.66 2.71
C HIS A 34 -17.88 -4.05 2.13
N ASN A 35 -18.59 -4.36 1.04
CA ASN A 35 -18.58 -5.68 0.45
C ASN A 35 -17.32 -5.80 -0.41
N ILE A 36 -16.28 -6.39 0.17
CA ILE A 36 -15.07 -6.74 -0.56
C ILE A 36 -15.47 -7.71 -1.70
N PRO A 37 -15.20 -7.38 -2.98
CA PRO A 37 -15.59 -8.23 -4.11
C PRO A 37 -15.05 -9.65 -3.98
N GLU A 38 -15.78 -10.62 -4.52
CA GLU A 38 -15.34 -12.00 -4.51
C GLU A 38 -14.14 -12.21 -5.45
N LEU A 39 -13.23 -13.12 -5.08
CA LEU A 39 -11.97 -13.33 -5.79
C LEU A 39 -12.16 -13.65 -7.28
N ASP A 40 -13.22 -14.38 -7.63
CA ASP A 40 -13.50 -14.75 -9.02
C ASP A 40 -13.94 -13.55 -9.87
N GLU A 41 -14.66 -12.58 -9.28
CA GLU A 41 -15.04 -11.33 -9.96
C GLU A 41 -13.80 -10.47 -10.23
N ILE A 42 -12.90 -10.37 -9.24
CA ILE A 42 -11.62 -9.67 -9.38
C ILE A 42 -10.78 -10.32 -10.47
N LYS A 43 -10.67 -11.67 -10.48
CA LYS A 43 -9.92 -12.40 -11.51
C LYS A 43 -10.48 -12.13 -12.91
N GLN A 44 -11.80 -12.06 -13.09
CA GLN A 44 -12.41 -11.75 -14.38
C GLN A 44 -12.05 -10.34 -14.87
N LYS A 45 -12.14 -9.33 -14.01
CA LYS A 45 -11.72 -7.96 -14.34
C LYS A 45 -10.23 -7.88 -14.67
N LEU A 46 -9.37 -8.51 -13.87
CA LEU A 46 -7.92 -8.49 -14.10
C LEU A 46 -7.51 -9.16 -15.41
N ARG A 47 -8.20 -10.21 -15.88
CA ARG A 47 -7.93 -10.80 -17.20
C ARG A 47 -8.15 -9.84 -18.36
N GLN A 48 -8.98 -8.81 -18.18
CA GLN A 48 -9.23 -7.78 -19.20
C GLN A 48 -8.20 -6.64 -19.13
N MET A 49 -7.62 -6.41 -17.94
CA MET A 49 -6.66 -5.32 -17.68
C MET A 49 -5.20 -5.75 -17.90
N LEU A 50 -4.89 -7.02 -17.66
CA LEU A 50 -3.53 -7.56 -17.63
C LEU A 50 -3.24 -8.45 -18.82
N THR A 51 -1.97 -8.50 -19.21
CA THR A 51 -1.49 -9.51 -20.16
C THR A 51 -1.58 -10.90 -19.51
N PRO A 52 -1.69 -11.99 -20.29
CA PRO A 52 -1.80 -13.35 -19.73
C PRO A 52 -0.69 -13.69 -18.74
N ARG A 53 0.56 -13.34 -19.08
CA ARG A 53 1.73 -13.53 -18.21
C ARG A 53 1.64 -12.74 -16.90
N ARG A 54 1.12 -11.51 -16.93
CA ARG A 54 0.99 -10.68 -15.74
C ARG A 54 -0.16 -11.15 -14.85
N PHE A 55 -1.25 -11.62 -15.46
CA PHE A 55 -2.34 -12.25 -14.72
C PHE A 55 -1.88 -13.53 -14.01
N GLU A 56 -1.09 -14.38 -14.68
CA GLU A 56 -0.50 -15.57 -14.06
C GLU A 56 0.41 -15.21 -12.88
N HIS A 57 1.28 -14.19 -13.05
CA HIS A 57 2.08 -13.61 -11.96
C HIS A 57 1.20 -13.20 -10.77
N SER A 58 0.14 -12.43 -11.01
CA SER A 58 -0.81 -12.01 -9.96
C SER A 58 -1.47 -13.19 -9.22
N VAL A 59 -1.85 -14.25 -9.94
CA VAL A 59 -2.41 -15.47 -9.33
C VAL A 59 -1.36 -16.18 -8.48
N ASN A 60 -0.15 -16.36 -8.97
CA ASN A 60 0.92 -16.99 -8.20
C ASN A 60 1.30 -16.17 -6.95
N THR A 61 1.34 -14.83 -7.06
CA THR A 61 1.54 -13.94 -5.92
C THR A 61 0.43 -14.10 -4.89
N MET A 62 -0.84 -14.16 -5.32
CA MET A 62 -1.99 -14.42 -4.43
C MET A 62 -1.82 -15.73 -3.65
N GLU A 63 -1.43 -16.83 -4.31
CA GLU A 63 -1.22 -18.13 -3.64
C GLU A 63 -0.11 -18.07 -2.58
N VAL A 64 0.98 -17.36 -2.87
CA VAL A 64 2.04 -17.14 -1.87
C VAL A 64 1.56 -16.25 -0.72
N CYS A 65 0.76 -15.22 -1.00
CA CYS A 65 0.18 -14.37 0.03
C CYS A 65 -0.71 -15.17 0.99
N ILE A 66 -1.54 -16.09 0.47
CA ILE A 66 -2.38 -16.99 1.28
C ILE A 66 -1.50 -17.79 2.23
N ARG A 67 -0.49 -18.50 1.68
CA ARG A 67 0.44 -19.32 2.47
C ARG A 67 1.15 -18.52 3.57
N LEU A 68 1.68 -17.34 3.24
CA LEU A 68 2.39 -16.50 4.20
C LEU A 68 1.43 -15.90 5.25
N ALA A 69 0.20 -15.55 4.88
CA ALA A 69 -0.81 -15.05 5.80
C ALA A 69 -1.21 -16.11 6.84
N GLU A 70 -1.41 -17.35 6.42
CA GLU A 70 -1.66 -18.48 7.33
C GLU A 70 -0.49 -18.69 8.29
N LYS A 71 0.74 -18.69 7.77
CA LYS A 71 1.96 -18.89 8.55
C LYS A 71 2.20 -17.81 9.60
N TYR A 72 2.03 -16.55 9.22
CA TYR A 72 2.35 -15.41 10.08
C TYR A 72 1.15 -14.84 10.83
N GLY A 73 -0.04 -15.44 10.72
CA GLY A 73 -1.26 -14.99 11.37
C GLY A 73 -1.69 -13.60 10.90
N ALA A 74 -1.87 -13.46 9.58
CA ALA A 74 -2.51 -12.30 8.95
C ALA A 74 -3.91 -12.68 8.42
N ASP A 75 -4.70 -11.69 8.05
CA ASP A 75 -5.98 -11.94 7.39
C ASP A 75 -5.76 -12.51 5.98
N VAL A 76 -6.13 -13.79 5.80
CA VAL A 76 -5.92 -14.55 4.56
C VAL A 76 -6.71 -13.95 3.40
N LYS A 77 -7.96 -13.50 3.61
CA LYS A 77 -8.80 -12.94 2.54
C LYS A 77 -8.20 -11.63 2.05
N LYS A 78 -7.78 -10.76 2.96
CA LYS A 78 -7.14 -9.49 2.60
C LYS A 78 -5.81 -9.70 1.89
N ALA A 79 -4.95 -10.61 2.39
CA ALA A 79 -3.67 -10.92 1.77
C ALA A 79 -3.83 -11.50 0.35
N ALA A 80 -4.81 -12.39 0.16
CA ALA A 80 -5.13 -12.95 -1.16
C ALA A 80 -5.53 -11.84 -2.14
N ILE A 81 -6.45 -10.96 -1.76
CA ILE A 81 -6.94 -9.88 -2.63
C ILE A 81 -5.82 -8.89 -2.95
N ALA A 82 -5.05 -8.46 -1.95
CA ALA A 82 -3.92 -7.56 -2.15
C ALA A 82 -2.87 -8.20 -3.09
N GLY A 83 -2.52 -9.46 -2.89
CA GLY A 83 -1.61 -10.21 -3.75
C GLY A 83 -2.11 -10.36 -5.18
N LEU A 84 -3.41 -10.59 -5.37
CA LEU A 84 -4.02 -10.71 -6.69
C LEU A 84 -4.00 -9.38 -7.46
N VAL A 85 -4.19 -8.26 -6.77
CA VAL A 85 -4.41 -6.94 -7.38
C VAL A 85 -3.15 -6.07 -7.44
N HIS A 86 -2.07 -6.42 -6.73
CA HIS A 86 -0.87 -5.57 -6.55
C HIS A 86 -0.33 -4.93 -7.84
N ASP A 87 -0.37 -5.66 -8.95
CA ASP A 87 0.17 -5.27 -10.25
C ASP A 87 -0.91 -4.77 -11.25
N CYS A 88 -2.12 -4.41 -10.78
CA CYS A 88 -3.25 -4.05 -11.66
C CYS A 88 -2.97 -2.83 -12.57
N ALA A 89 -2.04 -1.95 -12.19
CA ALA A 89 -1.59 -0.80 -12.97
C ALA A 89 -0.27 -1.05 -13.74
N LYS A 90 0.28 -2.27 -13.72
CA LYS A 90 1.61 -2.58 -14.26
C LYS A 90 1.74 -2.43 -15.78
N ASN A 91 0.61 -2.53 -16.48
CA ASN A 91 0.54 -2.46 -17.93
C ASN A 91 0.20 -1.07 -18.47
N LEU A 92 0.12 -0.04 -17.61
CA LEU A 92 -0.04 1.33 -18.06
C LEU A 92 1.11 1.74 -18.99
N ASP A 93 0.76 2.46 -20.06
CA ASP A 93 1.74 3.03 -20.95
C ASP A 93 2.55 4.09 -20.21
N LYS A 94 3.82 4.22 -20.57
CA LYS A 94 4.75 5.13 -19.90
C LYS A 94 4.23 6.58 -19.91
N ASP A 95 3.54 6.96 -20.97
CA ASP A 95 3.02 8.29 -21.19
C ASP A 95 1.77 8.59 -20.34
N ASP A 96 1.11 7.55 -19.81
CA ASP A 96 -0.08 7.67 -18.95
C ASP A 96 0.26 7.74 -17.46
N ILE A 97 1.45 7.27 -17.04
CA ILE A 97 1.82 7.15 -15.63
C ILE A 97 1.81 8.52 -14.91
N LEU A 98 2.48 9.53 -15.47
CA LEU A 98 2.56 10.85 -14.83
C LEU A 98 1.20 11.58 -14.81
N PRO A 99 0.40 11.59 -15.90
CA PRO A 99 -0.98 12.07 -15.85
C PRO A 99 -1.83 11.38 -14.78
N MET A 100 -1.68 10.06 -14.59
CA MET A 100 -2.39 9.33 -13.54
C MET A 100 -1.94 9.74 -12.14
N CYS A 101 -0.64 10.02 -11.94
CA CYS A 101 -0.16 10.58 -10.68
C CYS A 101 -0.78 11.95 -10.39
N GLU A 102 -0.89 12.83 -11.38
CA GLU A 102 -1.56 14.13 -11.22
C GLU A 102 -3.05 13.96 -10.88
N LYS A 103 -3.75 13.07 -11.60
CA LYS A 103 -5.17 12.74 -11.34
C LYS A 103 -5.39 12.31 -9.89
N TYR A 104 -4.51 11.45 -9.38
CA TYR A 104 -4.64 10.87 -8.03
C TYR A 104 -3.94 11.66 -6.92
N GLY A 105 -3.26 12.77 -7.26
CA GLY A 105 -2.50 13.54 -6.28
C GLY A 105 -1.28 12.82 -5.71
N ILE A 106 -0.70 11.88 -6.47
CA ILE A 106 0.52 11.15 -6.08
C ILE A 106 1.72 12.07 -6.23
N ILE A 107 2.50 12.21 -5.16
CA ILE A 107 3.72 13.00 -5.16
C ILE A 107 4.83 12.20 -5.85
N VAL A 108 5.36 12.75 -6.94
CA VAL A 108 6.41 12.10 -7.74
C VAL A 108 7.76 12.78 -7.52
N ASP A 109 8.67 12.11 -6.81
CA ASP A 109 10.05 12.56 -6.66
C ASP A 109 10.89 12.40 -7.94
N GLU A 110 12.12 12.92 -7.93
CA GLU A 110 13.02 12.93 -9.08
C GLU A 110 13.37 11.52 -9.59
N ILE A 111 13.56 10.55 -8.70
CA ILE A 111 13.92 9.18 -9.08
C ILE A 111 12.70 8.51 -9.70
N ALA A 112 11.54 8.60 -9.06
CA ALA A 112 10.29 8.08 -9.60
C ALA A 112 9.93 8.73 -10.94
N ARG A 113 10.21 10.03 -11.13
CA ARG A 113 10.04 10.72 -12.41
C ARG A 113 10.98 10.19 -13.50
N SER A 114 12.23 9.88 -13.15
CA SER A 114 13.20 9.26 -14.08
C SER A 114 12.88 7.78 -14.36
N GLN A 115 12.17 7.11 -13.45
CA GLN A 115 11.78 5.71 -13.53
C GLN A 115 10.27 5.53 -13.27
N PRO A 116 9.37 6.01 -14.15
CA PRO A 116 7.93 6.08 -13.87
C PRO A 116 7.29 4.74 -13.53
N LYS A 117 7.86 3.63 -14.00
CA LYS A 117 7.40 2.28 -13.68
C LYS A 117 7.41 1.98 -12.17
N LEU A 118 8.13 2.74 -11.34
CA LEU A 118 8.07 2.59 -9.87
C LEU A 118 6.71 2.98 -9.28
N LEU A 119 5.93 3.80 -9.99
CA LEU A 119 4.69 4.41 -9.49
C LEU A 119 3.45 3.51 -9.63
N HIS A 120 3.57 2.36 -10.31
CA HIS A 120 2.43 1.48 -10.55
C HIS A 120 1.79 0.92 -9.27
N GLY A 121 2.53 0.76 -8.17
CA GLY A 121 1.94 0.38 -6.88
C GLY A 121 0.95 1.43 -6.38
N GLU A 122 1.40 2.68 -6.27
CA GLU A 122 0.58 3.79 -5.77
C GLU A 122 -0.60 4.08 -6.70
N ILE A 123 -0.37 4.09 -8.02
CA ILE A 123 -1.45 4.21 -9.02
C ILE A 123 -2.42 3.01 -8.92
N GLY A 124 -1.88 1.81 -8.74
CA GLY A 124 -2.64 0.57 -8.61
C GLY A 124 -3.57 0.56 -7.42
N ALA A 125 -3.18 1.17 -6.29
CA ALA A 125 -4.06 1.30 -5.13
C ALA A 125 -5.30 2.16 -5.46
N HIS A 126 -5.11 3.31 -6.11
CA HIS A 126 -6.24 4.14 -6.54
C HIS A 126 -7.11 3.45 -7.60
N MET A 127 -6.50 2.75 -8.57
CA MET A 127 -7.24 1.98 -9.57
C MET A 127 -8.01 0.81 -8.96
N ALA A 128 -7.46 0.14 -7.96
CA ALA A 128 -8.14 -0.93 -7.24
C ALA A 128 -9.40 -0.42 -6.54
N GLN A 129 -9.33 0.77 -5.94
CA GLN A 129 -10.49 1.44 -5.38
C GLN A 129 -11.52 1.78 -6.47
N GLU A 130 -11.13 2.54 -7.50
CA GLU A 130 -12.06 3.06 -8.52
C GLU A 130 -12.69 1.97 -9.41
N LEU A 131 -11.91 0.97 -9.81
CA LEU A 131 -12.31 0.00 -10.86
C LEU A 131 -12.75 -1.34 -10.27
N LEU A 132 -12.19 -1.72 -9.12
CA LEU A 132 -12.46 -3.00 -8.49
C LEU A 132 -13.38 -2.87 -7.27
N GLY A 133 -13.58 -1.67 -6.71
CA GLY A 133 -14.44 -1.45 -5.54
C GLY A 133 -13.79 -1.91 -4.23
N ILE A 134 -12.46 -1.83 -4.15
CA ILE A 134 -11.69 -2.22 -2.96
C ILE A 134 -11.46 -0.99 -2.10
N ASP A 135 -12.09 -0.94 -0.92
CA ASP A 135 -11.97 0.18 0.03
C ASP A 135 -11.17 -0.15 1.30
N ASP A 136 -10.75 -1.41 1.50
CA ASP A 136 -10.03 -1.79 2.70
C ASP A 136 -8.63 -1.14 2.74
N PRO A 137 -8.31 -0.32 3.77
CA PRO A 137 -7.08 0.45 3.81
C PRO A 137 -5.82 -0.41 3.90
N GLN A 138 -5.89 -1.62 4.48
CA GLN A 138 -4.74 -2.52 4.55
C GLN A 138 -4.44 -3.14 3.17
N ILE A 139 -5.48 -3.49 2.42
CA ILE A 139 -5.33 -3.98 1.05
C ILE A 139 -4.72 -2.88 0.16
N LEU A 140 -5.26 -1.65 0.24
CA LEU A 140 -4.79 -0.52 -0.55
C LEU A 140 -3.34 -0.14 -0.20
N ALA A 141 -2.99 -0.14 1.10
CA ALA A 141 -1.61 0.10 1.54
C ALA A 141 -0.65 -0.96 1.00
N ALA A 142 -1.03 -2.25 1.07
CA ALA A 142 -0.22 -3.33 0.56
C ALA A 142 0.03 -3.23 -0.94
N ILE A 143 -0.97 -2.82 -1.72
CA ILE A 143 -0.82 -2.53 -3.16
C ILE A 143 0.11 -1.33 -3.38
N ALA A 144 -0.09 -0.22 -2.67
CA ALA A 144 0.71 0.99 -2.84
C ALA A 144 2.20 0.77 -2.53
N GLU A 145 2.49 -0.05 -1.51
CA GLU A 145 3.83 -0.21 -0.95
C GLU A 145 4.64 -1.33 -1.61
N HIS A 146 4.02 -2.24 -2.37
CA HIS A 146 4.66 -3.51 -2.79
C HIS A 146 5.97 -3.36 -3.60
N THR A 147 6.16 -2.25 -4.32
CA THR A 147 7.33 -2.09 -5.21
C THR A 147 8.59 -1.66 -4.45
N LEU A 148 8.46 -0.73 -3.50
CA LEU A 148 9.58 -0.07 -2.83
C LEU A 148 9.60 -0.32 -1.32
N GLY A 149 8.49 -0.86 -0.79
CA GLY A 149 8.17 -0.96 0.62
C GLY A 149 7.99 0.40 1.30
N ARG A 150 7.79 0.37 2.62
CA ARG A 150 7.83 1.53 3.51
C ARG A 150 8.34 1.10 4.91
N PRO A 151 9.11 1.92 5.62
CA PRO A 151 9.31 1.71 7.05
C PRO A 151 7.97 1.61 7.80
N GLY A 152 7.76 0.54 8.56
CA GLY A 152 6.51 0.29 9.27
C GLY A 152 5.38 -0.22 8.38
N MET A 153 5.70 -0.96 7.31
CA MET A 153 4.71 -1.80 6.60
C MET A 153 3.96 -2.66 7.60
N ASP A 154 2.65 -2.78 7.41
CA ASP A 154 1.88 -3.75 8.20
C ASP A 154 2.18 -5.18 7.73
N LYS A 155 1.57 -6.15 8.40
CA LYS A 155 1.82 -7.57 8.09
C LYS A 155 1.35 -7.95 6.68
N ILE A 156 0.25 -7.38 6.19
CA ILE A 156 -0.28 -7.67 4.85
C ILE A 156 0.62 -7.02 3.79
N SER A 157 1.03 -5.76 3.97
CA SER A 157 2.01 -5.10 3.11
C SER A 157 3.32 -5.88 3.04
N SER A 158 3.83 -6.34 4.18
CA SER A 158 5.06 -7.15 4.26
C SER A 158 4.91 -8.48 3.52
N ILE A 159 3.77 -9.14 3.65
CA ILE A 159 3.46 -10.38 2.94
C ILE A 159 3.41 -10.16 1.42
N VAL A 160 2.66 -9.15 0.96
CA VAL A 160 2.52 -8.86 -0.48
C VAL A 160 3.86 -8.47 -1.09
N PHE A 161 4.63 -7.63 -0.40
CA PHE A 161 5.98 -7.24 -0.79
C PHE A 161 6.85 -8.48 -1.05
N ILE A 162 6.86 -9.45 -0.13
CA ILE A 162 7.67 -10.67 -0.26
C ILE A 162 7.10 -11.65 -1.28
N ALA A 163 5.79 -11.80 -1.34
CA ALA A 163 5.13 -12.70 -2.28
C ALA A 163 5.47 -12.35 -3.73
N ASP A 164 5.58 -11.07 -4.08
CA ASP A 164 5.98 -10.62 -5.43
C ASP A 164 7.41 -11.08 -5.81
N TYR A 165 8.32 -11.17 -4.84
CA TYR A 165 9.69 -11.66 -5.08
C TYR A 165 9.77 -13.18 -5.27
N ILE A 166 8.93 -13.94 -4.55
CA ILE A 166 9.16 -15.39 -4.37
C ILE A 166 8.13 -16.29 -5.06
N GLU A 167 7.14 -15.71 -5.75
CA GLU A 167 6.12 -16.47 -6.47
C GLU A 167 6.72 -17.49 -7.46
N ALA A 168 5.94 -18.53 -7.77
CA ALA A 168 6.43 -19.74 -8.44
C ALA A 168 7.02 -19.49 -9.84
N GLY A 169 6.57 -18.45 -10.53
CA GLY A 169 7.06 -18.01 -11.84
C GLY A 169 8.35 -17.18 -11.80
N ARG A 170 8.81 -16.72 -10.63
CA ARG A 170 10.08 -15.99 -10.49
C ARG A 170 11.27 -16.95 -10.54
N ASN A 171 12.29 -16.54 -11.28
CA ASN A 171 13.56 -17.22 -11.37
C ASN A 171 14.69 -16.20 -11.60
N PHE A 172 15.54 -16.00 -10.61
CA PHE A 172 16.71 -15.13 -10.66
C PHE A 172 17.74 -15.54 -9.61
N GLU A 173 18.99 -15.09 -9.77
CA GLU A 173 20.09 -15.35 -8.84
C GLU A 173 19.75 -14.83 -7.43
N GLY A 174 19.84 -15.71 -6.41
CA GLY A 174 19.55 -15.36 -5.02
C GLY A 174 18.10 -15.57 -4.57
N ILE A 175 17.21 -16.10 -5.41
CA ILE A 175 15.78 -16.28 -5.07
C ILE A 175 15.55 -17.34 -3.98
N GLU A 176 16.35 -18.41 -3.94
CA GLU A 176 16.17 -19.49 -2.96
C GLU A 176 16.50 -19.04 -1.54
N GLU A 177 17.46 -18.12 -1.40
CA GLU A 177 17.82 -17.46 -0.16
C GLU A 177 16.68 -16.59 0.35
N ILE A 178 15.98 -15.87 -0.55
CA ILE A 178 14.80 -15.07 -0.19
C ILE A 178 13.64 -15.99 0.20
N ARG A 179 13.41 -17.10 -0.53
CA ARG A 179 12.40 -18.11 -0.20
C ARG A 179 12.62 -18.71 1.17
N LYS A 180 13.86 -19.13 1.48
CA LYS A 180 14.23 -19.65 2.80
C LYS A 180 14.04 -18.59 3.89
N ALA A 181 14.47 -17.35 3.64
CA ALA A 181 14.28 -16.25 4.59
C ALA A 181 12.79 -15.99 4.88
N ALA A 182 11.93 -16.06 3.86
CA ALA A 182 10.48 -15.91 3.97
C ALA A 182 9.81 -17.03 4.76
N ASP A 183 10.48 -18.18 4.93
CA ASP A 183 10.04 -19.23 5.82
C ASP A 183 10.51 -19.05 7.27
N GLU A 184 11.53 -18.23 7.50
CA GLU A 184 12.06 -17.94 8.83
C GLU A 184 11.42 -16.69 9.44
N SER A 185 11.39 -15.57 8.72
CA SER A 185 10.85 -14.28 9.17
C SER A 185 10.54 -13.37 7.97
N LEU A 186 9.45 -12.63 8.06
CA LEU A 186 9.10 -11.61 7.06
C LEU A 186 10.21 -10.54 6.96
N GLU A 187 10.74 -10.09 8.09
CA GLU A 187 11.80 -9.08 8.13
C GLU A 187 13.10 -9.58 7.49
N LYS A 188 13.50 -10.84 7.76
CA LYS A 188 14.66 -11.46 7.08
C LYS A 188 14.45 -11.49 5.57
N ALA A 189 13.26 -11.85 5.11
CA ALA A 189 12.92 -11.88 3.69
C ALA A 189 12.94 -10.48 3.06
N ILE A 190 12.47 -9.46 3.79
CA ILE A 190 12.49 -8.06 3.33
C ILE A 190 13.92 -7.59 3.12
N VAL A 191 14.81 -7.87 4.08
CA VAL A 191 16.24 -7.56 3.94
C VAL A 191 16.84 -8.27 2.73
N ALA A 192 16.63 -9.58 2.60
CA ALA A 192 17.18 -10.37 1.50
C ALA A 192 16.65 -9.92 0.12
N GLY A 193 15.35 -9.64 0.01
CA GLY A 193 14.72 -9.15 -1.20
C GLY A 193 15.24 -7.78 -1.62
N ILE A 194 15.36 -6.84 -0.67
CA ILE A 194 15.91 -5.51 -0.97
C ILE A 194 17.40 -5.59 -1.28
N ASP A 195 18.19 -6.41 -0.60
CA ASP A 195 19.61 -6.63 -0.91
C ASP A 195 19.80 -7.11 -2.37
N SER A 196 18.97 -8.06 -2.81
CA SER A 196 18.95 -8.51 -4.21
C SER A 196 18.61 -7.36 -5.17
N THR A 197 17.59 -6.56 -4.85
CA THR A 197 17.21 -5.37 -5.64
C THR A 197 18.32 -4.32 -5.70
N ILE A 198 19.01 -4.04 -4.60
CA ILE A 198 20.14 -3.10 -4.57
C ILE A 198 21.24 -3.56 -5.51
N VAL A 199 21.67 -4.82 -5.40
CA VAL A 199 22.71 -5.39 -6.27
C VAL A 199 22.28 -5.30 -7.74
N HIS A 200 21.02 -5.64 -8.04
CA HIS A 200 20.49 -5.57 -9.39
C HIS A 200 20.51 -4.14 -9.98
N VAL A 201 20.05 -3.15 -9.21
CA VAL A 201 20.00 -1.75 -9.63
C VAL A 201 21.41 -1.18 -9.84
N LEU A 202 22.35 -1.48 -8.92
CA LEU A 202 23.75 -1.05 -9.04
C LEU A 202 24.44 -1.68 -10.25
N LYS A 203 24.23 -2.97 -10.52
CA LYS A 203 24.76 -3.65 -11.73
C LYS A 203 24.26 -2.99 -13.02
N LYS A 204 23.06 -2.41 -13.03
CA LYS A 204 22.48 -1.68 -14.16
C LYS A 204 22.90 -0.21 -14.26
N GLY A 205 23.64 0.31 -13.26
CA GLY A 205 24.00 1.73 -13.20
C GLY A 205 22.78 2.67 -13.07
N GLN A 206 21.67 2.18 -12.50
CA GLN A 206 20.44 2.96 -12.36
C GLN A 206 20.35 3.62 -10.97
N PRO A 207 19.62 4.75 -10.84
CA PRO A 207 19.36 5.35 -9.53
C PRO A 207 18.57 4.41 -8.62
N LEU A 208 19.04 4.26 -7.38
CA LEU A 208 18.35 3.49 -6.35
C LEU A 208 17.44 4.40 -5.53
N HIS A 209 16.17 4.03 -5.41
CA HIS A 209 15.19 4.84 -4.68
C HIS A 209 15.45 4.78 -3.15
N PRO A 210 15.58 5.93 -2.45
CA PRO A 210 15.86 5.98 -1.01
C PRO A 210 14.85 5.20 -0.15
N ARG A 211 13.57 5.18 -0.56
CA ARG A 211 12.51 4.40 0.10
C ARG A 211 12.88 2.93 0.32
N SER A 212 13.52 2.27 -0.66
CA SER A 212 13.98 0.88 -0.49
C SER A 212 15.06 0.74 0.59
N ILE A 213 16.01 1.69 0.66
CA ILE A 213 17.04 1.69 1.72
C ILE A 213 16.42 1.89 3.09
N LEU A 214 15.46 2.82 3.21
CA LEU A 214 14.76 3.07 4.46
C LEU A 214 13.98 1.83 4.92
N THR A 215 13.25 1.18 4.00
CA THR A 215 12.52 -0.07 4.28
C THR A 215 13.46 -1.17 4.76
N ARG A 216 14.62 -1.32 4.10
CA ARG A 216 15.64 -2.30 4.49
C ARG A 216 16.17 -2.04 5.91
N ASN A 217 16.53 -0.79 6.20
CA ASN A 217 17.08 -0.42 7.51
C ASN A 217 16.05 -0.66 8.62
N TRP A 218 14.78 -0.32 8.36
CA TRP A 218 13.68 -0.63 9.29
C TRP A 218 13.56 -2.13 9.57
N ALA A 219 13.63 -2.98 8.54
CA ALA A 219 13.58 -4.44 8.74
C ALA A 219 14.79 -4.96 9.54
N LEU A 220 15.98 -4.41 9.33
CA LEU A 220 17.16 -4.73 10.14
C LEU A 220 17.02 -4.31 11.61
N GLU A 221 16.44 -3.14 11.87
CA GLU A 221 16.15 -2.68 13.23
C GLU A 221 15.15 -3.61 13.93
N LYS A 222 14.10 -4.04 13.22
CA LYS A 222 13.12 -5.00 13.74
C LYS A 222 13.76 -6.34 14.13
N LEU A 223 14.69 -6.85 13.32
CA LEU A 223 15.42 -8.08 13.65
C LEU A 223 16.24 -7.93 14.93
N LYS A 224 16.95 -6.81 15.10
CA LYS A 224 17.72 -6.52 16.32
C LYS A 224 16.83 -6.40 17.55
N GLU A 225 15.65 -5.78 17.41
CA GLU A 225 14.67 -5.69 18.51
C GLU A 225 14.19 -7.06 18.96
N GLN A 226 13.93 -7.98 18.02
CA GLN A 226 13.51 -9.35 18.30
C GLN A 226 14.61 -10.17 19.00
N GLU A 227 15.87 -10.02 18.57
CA GLU A 227 17.03 -10.69 19.20
C GLU A 227 17.25 -10.23 20.64
N ASN A 228 17.04 -8.95 20.95
CA ASN A 228 17.20 -8.41 22.30
C ASN A 228 16.05 -8.78 23.26
N GLN A 229 14.96 -9.35 22.75
CA GLN A 229 13.77 -9.74 23.52
C GLN A 229 13.70 -11.26 23.79
N GLY A 230 14.55 -12.06 23.16
CA GLY A 230 14.66 -13.52 23.35
C GLY A 230 15.77 -13.90 24.32
#